data_AF-A0A1Q9D6X9-F1
#
_entry.id   AF-A0A1Q9D6X9-F1
#
_cell.length_a   1.000
_cell.length_b   1.000
_cell.length_c   1.000
_cell.angle_alpha   90.00
_cell.angle_beta   90.00
_cell.angle_gamma   90.00
#
_symmetry.space_group_name_H-M   'P 1'
#
loop_
_entity.id
_entity.type
_entity.pdbx_description
1 polymer ?
#
loop_
_entity_poly.entity_id
_entity_poly.type
_entity_poly.pdbx_seq_one_letter_code
_entity_poly.pdbx_strand_id
1 'polypeptide(L)'
;MALPQPLPELSPDFRHTWTLAHSECRYKLDMLSNAHFTPRPPLAGSSAEGLKVPSLKMEETIPLMVSDATLQAPEERRAPRRHVKDQAELTPDEKAAVRRTRKAARTKRLQDKVERGEMSLADRRARDAKLQEKNKAAKQEKGPLARPPRPTCCSNLRKLPLCR
;
A
#
# COMPACT_ATOMS: atom_id res chain seq x y z
N MET A 1 27.61 33.34 -10.62
CA MET A 1 27.23 32.37 -9.57
C MET A 1 27.57 30.98 -10.09
N ALA A 2 28.66 30.39 -9.61
CA ALA A 2 29.09 29.06 -10.06
C ALA A 2 28.18 27.99 -9.45
N LEU A 3 27.64 27.12 -10.30
CA LEU A 3 26.88 25.93 -9.88
C LEU A 3 27.80 25.03 -9.04
N PRO A 4 27.32 24.48 -7.91
CA PRO A 4 28.10 23.54 -7.12
C PRO A 4 28.39 22.30 -7.96
N GLN A 5 29.67 21.94 -8.05
CA GLN A 5 30.09 20.76 -8.80
C GLN A 5 29.53 19.47 -8.18
N PRO A 6 29.16 18.46 -8.99
CA PRO A 6 28.71 17.19 -8.49
C PRO A 6 29.85 16.50 -7.71
N LEU A 7 29.53 16.04 -6.50
CA LEU A 7 30.45 15.28 -5.65
C LEU A 7 31.02 14.08 -6.42
N PRO A 8 32.33 13.78 -6.28
CA PRO A 8 32.93 12.64 -6.94
C PRO A 8 32.25 11.35 -6.45
N GLU A 9 31.85 10.50 -7.41
CA GLU A 9 31.31 9.19 -7.12
C GLU A 9 32.39 8.36 -6.41
N LEU A 10 32.25 8.19 -5.08
CA LEU A 10 33.12 7.30 -4.30
C LEU A 10 33.09 5.91 -4.95
N SER A 11 34.28 5.41 -5.32
CA SER A 11 34.44 4.09 -5.92
C SER A 11 33.81 3.01 -5.02
N PRO A 12 33.20 1.96 -5.60
CA PRO A 12 32.61 0.86 -4.83
C PRO A 12 33.59 0.26 -3.82
N ASP A 13 34.86 0.15 -4.19
CA ASP A 13 35.94 -0.38 -3.34
C ASP A 13 36.14 0.44 -2.06
N PHE A 14 36.01 1.76 -2.13
CA PHE A 14 36.10 2.62 -0.95
C PHE A 14 34.91 2.40 -0.01
N ARG A 15 33.69 2.25 -0.55
CA ARG A 15 32.51 1.98 0.29
C ARG A 15 32.65 0.66 1.03
N HIS A 16 33.12 -0.39 0.36
CA HIS A 16 33.33 -1.70 0.98
C HIS A 16 34.42 -1.67 2.05
N THR A 17 35.61 -1.14 1.75
CA THR A 17 36.71 -1.02 2.71
C THR A 17 36.33 -0.15 3.90
N TRP A 18 35.62 0.96 3.67
CA TRP A 18 35.06 1.79 4.75
C TRP A 18 34.06 1.03 5.61
N THR A 19 33.13 0.25 5.02
CA THR A 19 32.16 -0.53 5.80
C THR A 19 32.84 -1.58 6.69
N LEU A 20 33.87 -2.26 6.17
CA LEU A 20 34.65 -3.24 6.92
C LEU A 20 35.38 -2.57 8.09
N ALA A 21 36.18 -1.53 7.81
CA ALA A 21 36.90 -0.78 8.84
C ALA A 21 35.95 -0.19 9.90
N HIS A 22 34.80 0.32 9.48
CA HIS A 22 33.78 0.86 10.38
C HIS A 22 33.15 -0.21 11.28
N SER A 23 32.92 -1.43 10.77
CA SER A 23 32.45 -2.55 11.59
C SER A 23 33.50 -3.01 12.61
N GLU A 24 34.78 -3.09 12.22
CA GLU A 24 35.87 -3.48 13.12
C GLU A 24 36.09 -2.47 14.25
N CYS A 25 36.11 -1.17 13.94
CA CYS A 25 36.29 -0.12 14.94
C CYS A 25 35.13 -0.08 15.93
N ARG A 26 33.88 -0.24 15.47
CA ARG A 26 32.71 -0.33 16.37
C ARG A 26 32.83 -1.52 17.31
N TYR A 27 33.15 -2.69 16.80
CA TYR A 27 33.27 -3.89 17.63
C TYR A 27 34.30 -3.71 18.76
N LYS A 28 35.46 -3.12 18.44
CA LYS A 28 36.50 -2.81 19.44
C LYS A 28 36.01 -1.81 20.50
N LEU A 29 35.26 -0.79 20.10
CA LEU A 29 34.68 0.19 21.03
C LEU A 29 33.56 -0.42 21.90
N ASP A 30 32.74 -1.30 21.33
CA ASP A 30 31.68 -2.02 22.05
C ASP A 30 32.27 -2.91 23.17
N MET A 31 33.43 -3.54 22.94
CA MET A 31 34.15 -4.30 23.97
C MET A 31 34.70 -3.42 25.10
N LEU A 32 35.26 -2.25 24.78
CA LEU A 32 35.79 -1.31 25.78
C LEU A 32 34.70 -0.67 26.63
N SER A 33 33.50 -0.49 26.07
CA SER A 33 32.33 0.09 26.74
C SER A 33 31.48 -0.94 27.49
N ASN A 34 31.95 -2.18 27.64
CA ASN A 34 31.22 -3.28 28.28
C ASN A 34 29.82 -3.50 27.68
N ALA A 35 29.70 -3.38 26.35
CA ALA A 35 28.45 -3.52 25.60
C ALA A 35 27.32 -2.55 26.00
N HIS A 36 27.64 -1.40 26.60
CA HIS A 36 26.67 -0.34 26.89
C HIS A 36 26.63 0.71 25.77
N PHE A 37 25.93 0.38 24.68
CA PHE A 37 25.77 1.28 23.53
C PHE A 37 24.30 1.35 23.06
N THR A 38 23.97 2.40 22.32
CA THR A 38 22.66 2.50 21.66
C THR A 38 22.64 1.60 20.42
N PRO A 39 21.71 0.63 20.33
CA PRO A 39 21.70 -0.31 19.22
C PRO A 39 21.53 0.43 17.88
N ARG A 40 22.13 -0.12 16.83
CA ARG A 40 22.04 0.46 15.49
C ARG A 40 20.57 0.59 15.09
N PRO A 41 20.14 1.72 14.52
CA PRO A 41 18.76 1.85 14.05
C PRO A 41 18.47 0.75 13.02
N PRO A 42 17.25 0.18 13.05
CA PRO A 42 16.88 -0.87 12.13
C PRO A 42 16.99 -0.35 10.69
N LEU A 43 17.80 -1.02 9.88
CA LEU A 43 17.90 -0.72 8.46
C LEU A 43 16.61 -1.19 7.80
N ALA A 44 15.88 -0.25 7.19
CA ALA A 44 14.67 -0.54 6.44
C ALA A 44 15.04 -1.26 5.12
N GLY A 45 15.30 -2.57 5.20
CA GLY A 45 15.56 -3.40 4.03
C GLY A 45 16.62 -4.47 4.26
N SER A 46 16.24 -5.58 4.89
CA SER A 46 16.76 -6.93 4.66
C SER A 46 16.30 -7.87 5.75
N SER A 47 14.98 -8.04 5.90
CA SER A 47 14.52 -9.36 6.34
C SER A 47 14.89 -10.30 5.21
N ALA A 48 15.67 -11.35 5.50
CA ALA A 48 16.29 -12.25 4.54
C ALA A 48 15.28 -13.20 3.85
N GLU A 49 14.08 -12.70 3.53
CA GLU A 49 12.97 -13.42 2.90
C GLU A 49 13.27 -13.79 1.43
N GLY A 50 14.44 -13.44 0.90
CA GLY A 50 14.81 -13.63 -0.51
C GLY A 50 15.44 -14.98 -0.86
N LEU A 51 15.81 -15.82 0.10
CA LEU A 51 16.49 -17.09 -0.16
C LEU A 51 15.46 -18.23 -0.23
N LYS A 52 15.22 -18.74 -1.43
CA LYS A 52 14.41 -19.95 -1.72
C LYS A 52 15.15 -21.22 -1.27
N VAL A 53 15.47 -21.29 0.01
CA VAL A 53 16.21 -22.40 0.62
C VAL A 53 15.18 -23.24 1.40
N PRO A 54 15.17 -24.57 1.25
CA PRO A 54 14.36 -25.44 2.09
C PRO A 54 14.76 -25.27 3.55
N SER A 55 13.80 -25.32 4.48
CA SER A 55 14.02 -25.09 5.91
C SER A 55 15.18 -25.93 6.47
N LEU A 56 15.21 -27.19 6.04
CA LEU A 56 16.18 -28.18 6.47
C LEU A 56 17.64 -27.81 6.13
N LYS A 57 17.88 -27.10 5.02
CA LYS A 57 19.25 -26.69 4.63
C LYS A 57 19.84 -25.57 5.50
N MET A 58 19.01 -24.86 6.26
CA MET A 58 19.48 -23.88 7.24
C MET A 58 19.79 -24.54 8.60
N GLU A 59 19.20 -25.72 8.86
CA GLU A 59 19.29 -26.42 10.14
C GLU A 59 20.47 -27.40 10.18
N GLU A 60 20.74 -28.13 9.08
CA GLU A 60 21.72 -29.22 9.06
C GLU A 60 22.77 -29.11 7.94
N THR A 61 24.03 -29.43 8.27
CA THR A 61 25.16 -29.51 7.32
C THR A 61 25.22 -30.85 6.58
N ILE A 62 24.66 -31.92 7.15
CA ILE A 62 24.59 -33.25 6.51
C ILE A 62 23.11 -33.57 6.25
N PRO A 63 22.65 -33.62 4.98
CA PRO A 63 21.26 -33.92 4.71
C PRO A 63 21.00 -35.42 4.87
N LEU A 64 20.41 -35.83 5.99
CA LEU A 64 19.97 -37.22 6.17
C LEU A 64 18.72 -37.52 5.36
N MET A 65 17.83 -36.54 5.17
CA MET A 65 16.62 -36.61 4.35
C MET A 65 16.46 -35.29 3.58
N VAL A 66 15.82 -35.31 2.41
CA VAL A 66 15.55 -34.09 1.63
C VAL A 66 14.04 -33.90 1.56
N SER A 67 13.54 -32.82 2.16
CA SER A 67 12.17 -32.37 1.99
C SER A 67 12.15 -31.08 1.15
N ASP A 68 11.30 -31.04 0.13
CA ASP A 68 11.14 -29.88 -0.77
C ASP A 68 10.31 -28.74 -0.14
N ALA A 69 10.05 -28.80 1.18
CA ALA A 69 9.27 -27.80 1.88
C ALA A 69 10.06 -26.48 2.00
N THR A 70 9.55 -25.42 1.38
CA THR A 70 10.14 -24.08 1.42
C THR A 70 9.68 -23.30 2.65
N LEU A 71 10.56 -22.48 3.25
CA LEU A 71 10.20 -21.52 4.31
C LEU A 71 9.21 -20.43 3.86
N GLN A 72 9.01 -20.29 2.55
CA GLN A 72 8.13 -19.30 1.96
C GLN A 72 6.66 -19.61 2.26
N ALA A 73 5.93 -18.64 2.80
CA ALA A 73 4.50 -18.74 2.96
C ALA A 73 3.81 -18.92 1.60
N PRO A 74 2.71 -19.71 1.52
CA PRO A 74 2.00 -19.93 0.25
C PRO A 74 1.48 -18.63 -0.38
N GLU A 75 1.27 -17.58 0.42
CA GLU A 75 0.85 -16.24 -0.03
C GLU A 75 1.96 -15.47 -0.76
N GLU A 76 3.23 -15.70 -0.41
CA GLU A 76 4.35 -15.11 -1.13
C GLU A 76 4.64 -15.88 -2.43
N ARG A 77 4.46 -17.21 -2.42
CA ARG A 77 4.53 -18.03 -3.64
C ARG A 77 3.39 -17.71 -4.60
N ARG A 78 2.22 -17.35 -4.07
CA ARG A 78 1.02 -17.07 -4.83
C ARG A 78 0.31 -15.86 -4.25
N ALA A 79 0.30 -14.76 -5.00
CA ALA A 79 -0.51 -13.60 -4.67
C ALA A 79 -1.96 -14.02 -4.36
N PRO A 80 -2.58 -13.48 -3.28
CA PRO A 80 -3.92 -13.87 -2.90
C PRO A 80 -4.86 -13.68 -4.09
N ARG A 81 -5.65 -14.72 -4.40
CA ARG A 81 -6.66 -14.62 -5.44
C ARG A 81 -7.63 -13.51 -5.03
N ARG A 82 -7.49 -12.32 -5.65
CA ARG A 82 -8.58 -11.36 -5.61
C ARG A 82 -9.75 -12.04 -6.29
N HIS A 83 -10.89 -12.15 -5.62
CA HIS A 83 -12.15 -12.53 -6.27
C HIS A 83 -12.51 -11.40 -7.24
N VAL A 84 -11.86 -11.40 -8.40
CA VAL A 84 -12.15 -10.48 -9.50
C VAL A 84 -13.41 -11.02 -10.15
N LYS A 85 -14.56 -10.64 -9.60
CA LYS A 85 -15.81 -10.72 -10.35
C LYS A 85 -15.72 -9.71 -11.48
N ASP A 86 -16.13 -10.11 -12.68
CA ASP A 86 -16.14 -9.21 -13.83
C ASP A 86 -17.24 -8.15 -13.69
N GLN A 87 -17.02 -6.95 -14.23
CA GLN A 87 -17.94 -5.81 -14.06
C GLN A 87 -19.37 -6.09 -14.57
N ALA A 88 -19.51 -7.02 -15.50
CA ALA A 88 -20.80 -7.47 -16.03
C ALA A 88 -21.60 -8.28 -15.01
N GLU A 89 -20.92 -9.08 -14.18
CA GLU A 89 -21.51 -10.02 -13.23
C GLU A 89 -21.84 -9.37 -11.88
N LEU A 90 -21.30 -8.18 -11.59
CA LEU A 90 -21.60 -7.50 -10.33
C LEU A 90 -23.04 -6.98 -10.30
N THR A 91 -23.72 -7.29 -9.19
CA THR A 91 -25.02 -6.71 -8.87
C THR A 91 -24.91 -5.19 -8.64
N PRO A 92 -26.00 -4.41 -8.76
CA PRO A 92 -25.98 -2.97 -8.52
C PRO A 92 -25.46 -2.58 -7.12
N ASP A 93 -25.78 -3.39 -6.10
CA ASP A 93 -25.36 -3.15 -4.72
C ASP A 93 -23.87 -3.45 -4.52
N GLU A 94 -23.37 -4.53 -5.14
CA GLU A 94 -21.92 -4.81 -5.18
C GLU A 94 -21.15 -3.71 -5.91
N LYS A 95 -21.68 -3.20 -7.03
CA LYS A 95 -21.10 -2.04 -7.76
C LYS A 95 -21.00 -0.80 -6.87
N ALA A 96 -22.02 -0.54 -6.05
CA ALA A 96 -22.01 0.56 -5.11
C ALA A 96 -20.98 0.34 -3.99
N ALA A 97 -20.88 -0.88 -3.44
CA ALA A 97 -19.89 -1.23 -2.42
C ALA A 97 -18.45 -1.05 -2.94
N VAL A 98 -18.14 -1.56 -4.14
CA VAL A 98 -16.81 -1.42 -4.78
C VAL A 98 -16.46 0.05 -5.02
N ARG A 99 -17.44 0.89 -5.39
CA ARG A 99 -17.22 2.35 -5.52
C ARG A 99 -16.89 3.00 -4.18
N ARG A 100 -17.59 2.61 -3.10
CA ARG A 100 -17.33 3.13 -1.75
C ARG A 100 -15.94 2.75 -1.25
N THR A 101 -15.52 1.49 -1.42
CA THR A 101 -14.19 1.03 -0.99
C THR A 101 -13.08 1.74 -1.77
N ARG A 102 -13.22 1.89 -3.09
CA ARG A 102 -12.28 2.67 -3.92
C ARG A 102 -12.20 4.14 -3.48
N LYS A 103 -13.34 4.77 -3.17
CA LYS A 103 -13.37 6.15 -2.66
C LYS A 103 -12.66 6.26 -1.31
N ALA A 104 -12.94 5.35 -0.37
CA ALA A 104 -12.31 5.33 0.94
C ALA A 104 -10.78 5.15 0.85
N ALA A 105 -10.32 4.20 0.01
CA ALA A 105 -8.90 3.98 -0.23
C ALA A 105 -8.20 5.22 -0.82
N ARG A 106 -8.85 5.92 -1.77
CA ARG A 106 -8.33 7.17 -2.33
C ARG A 106 -8.23 8.27 -1.27
N THR A 107 -9.25 8.42 -0.42
CA THR A 107 -9.25 9.41 0.66
C THR A 107 -8.15 9.14 1.67
N LYS A 108 -7.99 7.88 2.10
CA LYS A 108 -6.92 7.48 3.04
C LYS A 108 -5.53 7.80 2.49
N ARG A 109 -5.24 7.40 1.24
CA ARG A 109 -3.96 7.76 0.57
C ARG A 109 -3.70 9.26 0.50
N LEU A 110 -4.76 10.07 0.38
CA LEU A 110 -4.63 11.52 0.36
C LEU A 110 -4.34 12.09 1.75
N GLN A 111 -4.94 11.51 2.80
CA GLN A 111 -4.64 11.84 4.20
C GLN A 111 -3.21 11.47 4.55
N ASP A 112 -2.77 10.26 4.19
CA ASP A 112 -1.41 9.81 4.46
C ASP A 112 -0.34 10.72 3.82
N LYS A 113 -0.65 11.35 2.68
CA LYS A 113 0.25 12.32 2.03
C LYS A 113 0.31 13.67 2.75
N VAL A 114 -0.80 14.08 3.36
CA VAL A 114 -0.84 15.28 4.19
C VAL A 114 -0.08 15.04 5.49
N GLU A 115 -0.26 13.87 6.10
CA GLU A 115 0.46 13.47 7.33
C GLU A 115 1.97 13.36 7.11
N ARG A 116 2.38 12.85 5.93
CA ARG A 116 3.80 12.83 5.51
C ARG A 116 4.39 14.21 5.20
N GLY A 117 3.57 15.26 5.16
CA GLY A 117 4.01 16.62 4.81
C GLY A 117 4.26 16.84 3.31
N GLU A 118 3.93 15.88 2.44
CA GLU A 118 4.09 16.01 0.98
C GLU A 118 3.05 16.94 0.35
N MET A 119 1.93 17.21 1.05
CA MET A 119 0.86 18.10 0.56
C MET A 119 0.27 18.93 1.71
N SER A 120 0.11 20.24 1.49
CA SER A 120 -0.50 21.12 2.50
C SER A 120 -2.03 20.93 2.57
N LEU A 121 -2.60 21.26 3.74
CA LEU A 121 -4.06 21.31 3.93
C LEU A 121 -4.73 22.30 2.96
N ALA A 122 -4.04 23.39 2.61
CA ALA A 122 -4.50 24.36 1.62
C ALA A 122 -4.58 23.74 0.22
N ASP A 123 -3.55 22.99 -0.19
CA ASP A 123 -3.51 22.31 -1.49
C ASP A 123 -4.61 21.26 -1.62
N ARG A 124 -4.90 20.55 -0.52
CA ARG A 124 -6.02 19.60 -0.45
C ARG A 124 -7.36 20.31 -0.69
N ARG A 125 -7.60 21.44 -0.03
CA ARG A 125 -8.84 22.24 -0.19
C ARG A 125 -8.98 22.80 -1.60
N ALA A 126 -7.89 23.33 -2.17
CA ALA A 126 -7.88 23.83 -3.54
C ALA A 126 -8.17 22.73 -4.57
N ARG A 127 -7.61 21.53 -4.36
CA ARG A 127 -7.91 20.36 -5.19
C ARG A 127 -9.38 19.95 -5.11
N ASP A 128 -9.97 19.96 -3.92
CA ASP A 128 -11.37 19.60 -3.73
C ASP A 128 -12.31 20.61 -4.40
N ALA A 129 -12.02 21.92 -4.29
CA ALA A 129 -12.77 22.97 -4.99
C ALA A 129 -12.78 22.75 -6.51
N LYS A 130 -11.59 22.53 -7.11
CA LYS A 130 -11.44 22.22 -8.54
C LYS A 130 -12.20 20.96 -8.96
N LEU A 131 -12.22 19.93 -8.11
CA LEU A 131 -12.99 18.72 -8.38
C LEU A 131 -14.50 18.98 -8.33
N GLN A 132 -14.97 19.83 -7.41
CA GLN A 132 -16.38 20.19 -7.33
C GLN A 132 -16.85 20.98 -8.56
N GLU A 133 -16.05 21.94 -9.05
CA GLU A 133 -16.35 22.70 -10.27
C GLU A 133 -16.43 21.78 -11.49
N LYS A 134 -15.46 20.87 -11.67
CA LYS A 134 -15.49 19.87 -12.76
C LYS A 134 -16.71 18.96 -12.67
N ASN A 135 -17.09 18.54 -11.47
CA ASN A 135 -18.29 17.72 -11.27
C ASN A 135 -19.59 18.50 -11.56
N LYS A 136 -19.62 19.81 -11.29
CA LYS A 136 -20.77 20.69 -11.63
C LYS A 136 -20.86 20.89 -13.14
N ALA A 137 -19.75 21.19 -13.81
CA ALA A 137 -19.69 21.32 -15.27
C ALA A 137 -20.11 20.02 -15.97
N ALA A 138 -19.57 18.87 -15.56
CA ALA A 138 -19.94 17.57 -16.12
C ALA A 138 -21.41 17.16 -15.86
N LYS A 139 -22.07 17.73 -14.84
CA LYS A 139 -23.51 17.56 -14.62
C LYS A 139 -24.33 18.44 -15.57
N GLN A 140 -23.87 19.66 -15.84
CA GLN A 140 -24.50 20.56 -16.80
C GLN A 140 -24.40 20.00 -18.22
N GLU A 141 -23.24 19.47 -18.61
CA GLU A 141 -23.00 18.84 -19.92
C GLU A 141 -23.83 17.56 -20.14
N LYS A 142 -24.07 16.77 -19.09
CA LYS A 142 -24.84 15.52 -19.20
C LYS A 142 -26.34 15.71 -19.32
N GLY A 143 -26.84 16.93 -19.14
CA GLY A 143 -28.26 17.27 -19.15
C GLY A 143 -29.10 16.44 -18.17
N PRO A 144 -30.40 16.75 -18.01
CA PRO A 144 -31.32 15.89 -17.30
C PRO A 144 -31.67 14.69 -18.19
N LEU A 145 -30.80 13.68 -18.25
CA LEU A 145 -31.22 12.35 -18.70
C LEU A 145 -32.27 11.85 -17.71
N ALA A 146 -33.54 11.89 -18.12
CA ALA A 146 -34.68 11.41 -17.37
C ALA A 146 -34.44 9.95 -16.97
N ARG A 147 -33.93 9.74 -15.75
CA ARG A 147 -33.97 8.41 -15.14
C ARG A 147 -35.44 8.16 -14.80
N PRO A 148 -36.05 7.07 -15.29
CA PRO A 148 -37.41 6.76 -14.90
C PRO A 148 -37.47 6.71 -13.36
N PRO A 149 -38.55 7.24 -12.74
CA PRO A 149 -38.72 7.14 -11.30
C PRO A 149 -38.57 5.68 -10.91
N ARG A 150 -37.71 5.41 -9.91
CA ARG A 150 -37.60 4.06 -9.36
C ARG A 150 -39.01 3.67 -8.91
N PRO A 151 -39.54 2.49 -9.29
CA PRO A 151 -40.85 2.08 -8.84
C PRO A 151 -40.81 2.05 -7.31
N THR A 152 -41.56 2.96 -6.68
CA THR A 152 -41.79 2.92 -5.25
C THR A 152 -42.63 1.67 -5.00
N CYS A 153 -42.02 0.63 -4.44
CA CYS A 153 -42.75 -0.53 -3.94
C CYS A 153 -43.89 -0.03 -3.05
N CYS A 154 -45.12 -0.34 -3.46
CA CYS A 154 -46.34 -0.03 -2.75
C CYS A 154 -46.30 -0.59 -1.33
N SER A 155 -45.91 0.21 -0.34
CA SER A 155 -46.00 -0.16 1.07
C SER A 155 -47.26 0.38 1.75
N ASN A 156 -48.31 0.76 0.99
CA ASN A 156 -49.60 1.18 1.55
C ASN A 156 -50.79 0.66 0.71
N LEU A 157 -50.94 -0.66 0.62
CA LEU A 157 -52.21 -1.31 0.26
C LEU A 157 -53.01 -1.72 1.53
N ARG A 158 -53.19 -0.78 2.46
CA ARG A 158 -54.16 -0.94 3.56
C ARG A 158 -54.93 0.36 3.74
N LYS A 159 -55.83 0.66 2.80
CA LYS A 159 -57.00 1.54 2.95
C LYS A 159 -57.60 1.85 1.58
N LEU A 160 -58.30 0.89 0.99
CA LEU A 160 -59.44 1.19 0.12
C LEU A 160 -60.53 0.15 0.43
N PRO A 161 -61.79 0.58 0.63
CA PRO A 161 -62.87 -0.30 1.02
C PRO A 161 -63.27 -1.20 -0.16
N LEU A 162 -63.69 -2.42 0.15
CA LEU A 162 -64.22 -3.38 -0.81
C LEU A 162 -65.36 -2.75 -1.63
N CYS A 163 -65.19 -2.67 -2.94
CA CYS A 163 -66.32 -2.54 -3.86
C CYS A 163 -66.84 -3.94 -4.20
N ARG A 164 -68.16 -4.06 -4.05
CA ARG A 164 -69.01 -5.24 -4.25
C ARG A 164 -69.26 -5.48 -5.73
#